data_AF-A0A5N9H7L8-F1
#
_entry.id   AF-A0A5N9H7L8-F1
#
_cell.length_a   1.000
_cell.length_b   1.000
_cell.length_c   1.000
_cell.angle_alpha   90.00
_cell.angle_beta   90.00
_cell.angle_gamma   90.00
#
_symmetry.space_group_name_H-M   'P 1'
#
loop_
_entity.id
_entity.type
_entity.pdbx_description
1 polymer ?
#
loop_
_entity_poly.entity_id
_entity_poly.type
_entity_poly.pdbx_seq_one_letter_code
_entity_poly.pdbx_strand_id
1 'polypeptide(L)'
;MPTQRNIHELEALLVSSEEDNGIDHVDTVEIRHKLAHRYRAIQNFDKAIMLFKRNISTSEKSLGPTHMITLRRRSSLANCLYAAGRYEEAIPNFTSILLDRSRSLGPYHPDSLRTQGSLANCYRAIGNLEKSLRLHNENLRLRRRVLGSRDLNTIASAKNVNITKHLMTTNDQ
;
A
#
# COMPACT_ATOMS: atom_id res chain seq x y z
N MET A 1 24.22 15.52 1.55
CA MET A 1 23.48 14.24 1.63
C MET A 1 22.95 13.86 0.25
N PRO A 2 23.26 12.66 -0.29
CA PRO A 2 22.87 12.24 -1.64
C PRO A 2 21.35 12.22 -1.88
N THR A 3 20.56 11.90 -0.84
CA THR A 3 19.11 11.75 -0.92
C THR A 3 18.38 13.06 -1.19
N GLN A 4 18.85 14.16 -0.61
CA GLN A 4 18.23 15.47 -0.77
C GLN A 4 18.56 16.09 -2.14
N ARG A 5 19.75 15.82 -2.68
CA ARG A 5 20.14 16.20 -4.04
C ARG A 5 19.24 15.52 -5.08
N ASN A 6 18.95 14.23 -4.90
CA ASN A 6 18.05 13.47 -5.79
C ASN A 6 16.60 14.00 -5.79
N ILE A 7 16.12 14.55 -4.67
CA ILE A 7 14.77 15.12 -4.58
C ILE A 7 14.65 16.41 -5.39
N HIS A 8 15.58 17.35 -5.21
CA HIS A 8 15.55 18.63 -5.96
C HIS A 8 15.68 18.40 -7.47
N GLU A 9 16.52 17.45 -7.89
CA GLU A 9 16.63 17.04 -9.30
C GLU A 9 15.31 16.50 -9.85
N LEU A 10 14.61 15.65 -9.08
CA LEU A 10 13.30 15.13 -9.47
C LEU A 10 12.19 16.20 -9.43
N GLU A 11 12.28 17.21 -8.57
CA GLU A 11 11.34 18.34 -8.55
C GLU A 11 11.51 19.22 -9.80
N ALA A 12 12.75 19.61 -10.11
CA ALA A 12 13.03 20.38 -11.33
C ALA A 12 12.62 19.61 -12.59
N LEU A 13 12.92 18.31 -12.63
CA LEU A 13 12.52 17.44 -13.74
C LEU A 13 10.99 17.31 -13.83
N LEU A 14 10.28 17.27 -12.70
CA LEU A 14 8.82 17.23 -12.71
C LEU A 14 8.24 18.52 -13.29
N VAL A 15 8.76 19.68 -12.91
CA VAL A 15 8.31 20.98 -13.43
C VAL A 15 8.50 21.06 -14.95
N SER A 16 9.71 20.82 -15.44
CA SER A 16 9.98 20.82 -16.88
C SER A 16 9.11 19.80 -17.63
N SER A 17 8.95 18.58 -17.12
CA SER A 17 8.08 17.60 -17.77
C SER A 17 6.60 17.99 -17.75
N GLU A 18 6.12 18.68 -16.71
CA GLU A 18 4.75 19.21 -16.66
C GLU A 18 4.54 20.34 -17.67
N GLU A 19 5.54 21.18 -17.91
CA GLU A 19 5.53 22.26 -18.91
C GLU A 19 5.64 21.73 -20.35
N ASP A 20 6.58 20.82 -20.60
CA ASP A 20 6.91 20.34 -21.95
C ASP A 20 5.93 19.28 -22.45
N ASN A 21 5.52 18.35 -21.58
CA ASN A 21 4.73 17.17 -21.96
C ASN A 21 3.30 17.21 -21.41
N GLY A 22 3.02 18.06 -20.41
CA GLY A 22 1.74 18.12 -19.72
C GLY A 22 1.65 17.21 -18.49
N ILE A 23 0.68 17.52 -17.63
CA ILE A 23 0.52 16.89 -16.29
C ILE A 23 0.14 15.41 -16.33
N ASP A 24 -0.47 14.96 -17.42
CA ASP A 24 -1.00 13.60 -17.58
C ASP A 24 -0.11 12.72 -18.48
N HIS A 25 1.02 13.24 -18.99
CA HIS A 25 1.97 12.48 -19.78
C HIS A 25 2.60 11.34 -18.97
N VAL A 26 2.88 10.21 -19.63
CA VAL A 26 3.39 8.99 -18.97
C VAL A 26 4.69 9.25 -18.20
N ASP A 27 5.60 10.05 -18.75
CA ASP A 27 6.87 10.38 -18.11
C ASP A 27 6.68 11.30 -16.91
N THR A 28 5.88 12.35 -17.05
CA THR A 28 5.52 13.29 -15.97
C THR A 28 4.97 12.52 -14.76
N VAL A 29 4.06 11.58 -15.05
CA VAL A 29 3.45 10.73 -14.05
C VAL A 29 4.46 9.80 -13.37
N GLU A 30 5.40 9.23 -14.12
CA GLU A 30 6.45 8.36 -13.56
C GLU A 30 7.45 9.15 -12.70
N ILE A 31 7.85 10.34 -13.14
CA ILE A 31 8.68 11.27 -12.34
C ILE A 31 7.97 11.60 -11.03
N ARG A 32 6.68 11.97 -11.11
CA ARG A 32 5.84 12.25 -9.92
C ARG A 32 5.77 11.05 -8.99
N HIS A 33 5.70 9.83 -9.53
CA HIS A 33 5.67 8.60 -8.73
C HIS A 33 6.99 8.37 -7.98
N LYS A 34 8.12 8.53 -8.68
CA LYS A 34 9.47 8.40 -8.09
C LYS A 34 9.68 9.44 -7.00
N LEU A 35 9.30 10.70 -7.24
CA LEU A 35 9.39 11.78 -6.27
C LEU A 35 8.56 11.48 -5.01
N ALA A 36 7.33 10.96 -5.17
CA ALA A 36 6.50 10.53 -4.04
C ALA A 36 7.20 9.48 -3.16
N HIS A 37 7.86 8.48 -3.77
CA HIS A 37 8.62 7.48 -3.02
C HIS A 37 9.85 8.06 -2.32
N ARG A 38 10.54 9.03 -2.93
CA ARG A 38 11.65 9.74 -2.27
C ARG A 38 11.17 10.51 -1.04
N TYR A 39 10.05 11.21 -1.17
CA TYR A 39 9.45 11.90 -0.03
C TYR A 39 9.03 10.96 1.09
N ARG A 40 8.44 9.81 0.75
CA ARG A 40 8.13 8.76 1.73
C ARG A 40 9.39 8.23 2.43
N ALA A 41 10.49 8.06 1.70
CA ALA A 41 11.75 7.55 2.25
C ALA A 41 12.41 8.51 3.27
N ILE A 42 12.24 9.82 3.08
CA ILE A 42 12.67 10.83 4.06
C ILE A 42 11.58 11.20 5.09
N GLN A 43 10.52 10.38 5.18
CA GLN A 43 9.38 10.56 6.10
C GLN A 43 8.62 11.88 5.92
N ASN A 44 8.76 12.55 4.77
CA ASN A 44 7.90 13.67 4.41
C ASN A 44 6.61 13.11 3.80
N PHE A 45 5.74 12.61 4.67
CA PHE A 45 4.55 11.88 4.25
C PHE A 45 3.51 12.78 3.57
N ASP A 46 3.39 14.04 3.95
CA ASP A 46 2.40 14.94 3.36
C ASP A 46 2.68 15.20 1.88
N LYS A 47 3.94 15.50 1.53
CA LYS A 47 4.33 15.65 0.12
C LYS A 47 4.16 14.34 -0.64
N ALA A 48 4.56 13.20 -0.05
CA ALA A 48 4.39 11.89 -0.69
C ALA A 48 2.91 11.56 -0.98
N ILE A 49 2.03 11.77 0.00
CA ILE A 49 0.59 11.52 -0.09
C ILE A 49 -0.03 12.41 -1.17
N MET A 50 0.30 13.70 -1.20
CA MET A 50 -0.17 14.63 -2.22
C MET A 50 0.19 14.14 -3.64
N LEU A 51 1.45 13.76 -3.86
CA LEU A 51 1.92 13.30 -5.17
C LEU A 51 1.29 11.97 -5.58
N PHE A 52 1.11 11.03 -4.64
CA PHE A 52 0.39 9.79 -4.91
C PHE A 52 -1.08 10.04 -5.29
N LYS A 53 -1.78 10.95 -4.59
CA LYS A 53 -3.17 11.32 -4.93
C LYS A 53 -3.29 11.90 -6.34
N ARG A 54 -2.38 12.79 -6.74
CA ARG A 54 -2.34 13.32 -8.13
C ARG A 54 -2.19 12.20 -9.15
N ASN A 55 -1.25 11.28 -8.93
CA ASN A 55 -1.04 10.15 -9.84
C ASN A 55 -2.19 9.14 -9.89
N ILE A 56 -2.93 8.99 -8.80
CA ILE A 56 -4.16 8.19 -8.79
C ILE A 56 -5.22 8.85 -9.67
N SER A 57 -5.45 10.16 -9.51
CA SER A 57 -6.43 10.90 -10.33
C SER A 57 -6.12 10.80 -11.83
N THR A 58 -4.86 10.98 -12.25
CA THR A 58 -4.46 10.78 -13.65
C THR A 58 -4.74 9.35 -14.14
N SER A 59 -4.41 8.33 -13.34
CA SER A 59 -4.68 6.93 -13.70
C SER A 59 -6.15 6.58 -13.75
N GLU A 60 -6.97 7.12 -12.85
CA GLU A 60 -8.40 6.89 -12.83
C GLU A 60 -9.07 7.48 -14.07
N LYS A 61 -8.65 8.68 -14.50
CA LYS A 61 -9.14 9.31 -15.73
C LYS A 61 -8.75 8.55 -17.00
N SER A 62 -7.50 8.08 -17.07
CA SER A 62 -6.94 7.47 -18.30
C SER A 62 -7.21 5.97 -18.43
N LEU A 63 -7.20 5.23 -17.32
CA LEU A 63 -7.26 3.76 -17.32
C LEU A 63 -8.49 3.22 -16.61
N GLY A 64 -9.19 4.05 -15.84
CA GLY A 64 -10.29 3.65 -14.98
C GLY A 64 -9.84 3.25 -13.55
N PRO A 65 -10.79 3.23 -12.60
CA PRO A 65 -10.50 3.06 -11.17
C PRO A 65 -10.06 1.64 -10.76
N THR A 66 -10.43 0.64 -11.55
CA THR A 66 -10.15 -0.78 -11.28
C THR A 66 -8.98 -1.33 -12.10
N HIS A 67 -8.38 -0.53 -12.98
CA HIS A 67 -7.23 -0.96 -13.77
C HIS A 67 -6.03 -1.28 -12.87
N MET A 68 -5.25 -2.31 -13.24
CA MET A 68 -4.17 -2.83 -12.38
C MET A 68 -3.10 -1.77 -12.03
N ILE A 69 -2.79 -0.86 -12.96
CA ILE A 69 -1.88 0.27 -12.71
C ILE A 69 -2.49 1.22 -11.66
N THR A 70 -3.77 1.55 -11.78
CA THR A 70 -4.50 2.38 -10.82
C THR A 70 -4.51 1.74 -9.43
N LEU A 71 -4.81 0.45 -9.33
CA LEU A 71 -4.80 -0.30 -8.06
C LEU A 71 -3.40 -0.34 -7.41
N ARG A 72 -2.34 -0.43 -8.21
CA ARG A 72 -0.94 -0.36 -7.72
C ARG A 72 -0.62 1.01 -7.11
N ARG A 73 -1.08 2.09 -7.75
CA ARG A 73 -0.90 3.46 -7.26
C ARG A 73 -1.71 3.71 -5.99
N ARG A 74 -2.98 3.29 -5.96
CA ARG A 74 -3.83 3.31 -4.76
C ARG A 74 -3.18 2.54 -3.60
N SER A 75 -2.56 1.40 -3.88
CA SER A 75 -1.80 0.65 -2.87
C SER A 75 -0.57 1.40 -2.35
N SER A 76 0.09 2.19 -3.21
CA SER A 76 1.25 2.99 -2.80
C SER A 76 0.81 4.10 -1.84
N LEU A 77 -0.32 4.76 -2.11
CA LEU A 77 -0.94 5.70 -1.18
C LEU A 77 -1.31 5.03 0.16
N ALA A 78 -1.99 3.89 0.12
CA ALA A 78 -2.39 3.18 1.34
C ALA A 78 -1.19 2.76 2.20
N ASN A 79 -0.11 2.28 1.57
CA ASN A 79 1.15 1.99 2.28
C ASN A 79 1.82 3.25 2.82
N CYS A 80 1.72 4.39 2.13
CA CYS A 80 2.25 5.67 2.61
C CYS A 80 1.47 6.17 3.84
N LEU A 81 0.14 6.06 3.83
CA LEU A 81 -0.71 6.37 4.99
C LEU A 81 -0.36 5.48 6.19
N TYR A 82 -0.19 4.17 5.96
CA TYR A 82 0.27 3.24 6.99
C TYR A 82 1.64 3.63 7.58
N ALA A 83 2.61 3.96 6.73
CA ALA A 83 3.94 4.39 7.19
C ALA A 83 3.90 5.72 7.96
N ALA A 84 2.94 6.59 7.66
CA ALA A 84 2.70 7.85 8.36
C ALA A 84 1.94 7.68 9.68
N GLY A 85 1.59 6.45 10.09
CA GLY A 85 0.76 6.21 11.27
C GLY A 85 -0.72 6.56 11.09
N ARG A 86 -1.15 6.91 9.88
CA ARG A 86 -2.54 7.30 9.54
C ARG A 86 -3.38 6.06 9.24
N TYR A 87 -3.49 5.16 10.21
CA TYR A 87 -4.07 3.82 10.01
C TYR A 87 -5.56 3.86 9.67
N GLU A 88 -6.31 4.76 10.28
CA GLU A 88 -7.74 4.97 10.08
C GLU A 88 -8.05 5.41 8.64
N GLU A 89 -7.15 6.17 8.02
CA GLU A 89 -7.25 6.53 6.59
C GLU A 89 -6.77 5.40 5.68
N ALA A 90 -5.79 4.60 6.11
CA ALA A 90 -5.27 3.47 5.35
C ALA A 90 -6.30 2.33 5.22
N ILE A 91 -7.10 2.07 6.27
CA ILE A 91 -8.11 1.00 6.32
C ILE A 91 -9.11 1.05 5.16
N PRO A 92 -9.86 2.16 4.91
CA PRO A 92 -10.81 2.20 3.81
C PRO A 92 -10.12 2.07 2.44
N ASN A 93 -8.90 2.61 2.30
CA ASN A 93 -8.10 2.45 1.08
C ASN A 93 -7.75 0.98 0.83
N PHE A 94 -7.15 0.28 1.80
CA PHE A 94 -6.83 -1.15 1.66
C PHE A 94 -8.09 -2.02 1.47
N THR A 95 -9.19 -1.67 2.12
CA THR A 95 -10.47 -2.40 1.99
C THR A 95 -11.00 -2.33 0.56
N SER A 96 -11.07 -1.12 -0.03
CA SER A 96 -11.52 -0.96 -1.41
C SER A 96 -10.57 -1.62 -2.41
N ILE A 97 -9.25 -1.49 -2.22
CA ILE A 97 -8.25 -2.15 -3.07
C ILE A 97 -8.39 -3.68 -3.00
N LEU A 98 -8.63 -4.24 -1.82
CA LEU A 98 -8.80 -5.68 -1.64
C LEU A 98 -10.04 -6.17 -2.36
N LEU A 99 -11.15 -5.43 -2.29
CA LEU A 99 -12.38 -5.76 -3.01
C LEU A 99 -12.14 -5.79 -4.52
N ASP A 100 -11.53 -4.73 -5.07
CA ASP A 100 -11.27 -4.62 -6.50
C ASP A 100 -10.31 -5.72 -6.98
N ARG A 101 -9.21 -5.96 -6.25
CA ARG A 101 -8.27 -7.05 -6.58
C ARG A 101 -8.90 -8.43 -6.48
N SER A 102 -9.75 -8.67 -5.48
CA SER A 102 -10.42 -9.97 -5.34
C SER A 102 -11.39 -10.22 -6.48
N ARG A 103 -12.06 -9.19 -7.00
CA ARG A 103 -12.94 -9.29 -8.16
C ARG A 103 -12.15 -9.51 -9.46
N SER A 104 -11.06 -8.77 -9.67
CA SER A 104 -10.32 -8.81 -10.94
C SER A 104 -9.30 -9.95 -11.05
N LEU A 105 -8.63 -10.31 -9.95
CA LEU A 105 -7.52 -11.28 -9.92
C LEU A 105 -7.87 -12.55 -9.15
N GLY A 106 -8.97 -12.53 -8.40
CA GLY A 106 -9.32 -13.57 -7.44
C GLY A 106 -8.69 -13.35 -6.05
N PRO A 107 -9.28 -13.96 -5.01
CA PRO A 107 -8.84 -13.80 -3.62
C PRO A 107 -7.48 -14.48 -3.34
N TYR A 108 -7.06 -15.43 -4.17
CA TYR A 108 -5.81 -16.18 -4.03
C TYR A 108 -4.60 -15.48 -4.65
N HIS A 109 -4.81 -14.42 -5.43
CA HIS A 109 -3.72 -13.73 -6.10
C HIS A 109 -2.75 -13.11 -5.08
N PRO A 110 -1.42 -13.17 -5.30
CA PRO A 110 -0.42 -12.63 -4.38
C PRO A 110 -0.69 -11.19 -3.94
N ASP A 111 -1.17 -10.34 -4.86
CA ASP A 111 -1.53 -8.95 -4.53
C ASP A 111 -2.79 -8.83 -3.65
N SER A 112 -3.80 -9.67 -3.84
CA SER A 112 -4.97 -9.72 -2.96
C SER A 112 -4.55 -10.12 -1.55
N LEU A 113 -3.74 -11.18 -1.45
CA LEU A 113 -3.22 -11.67 -0.17
C LEU A 113 -2.31 -10.64 0.52
N ARG A 114 -1.46 -9.93 -0.22
CA ARG A 114 -0.64 -8.84 0.32
C ARG A 114 -1.49 -7.71 0.87
N THR A 115 -2.53 -7.31 0.14
CA THR A 115 -3.47 -6.24 0.56
C THR A 115 -4.21 -6.62 1.85
N GLN A 116 -4.70 -7.85 1.94
CA GLN A 116 -5.36 -8.36 3.14
C GLN A 116 -4.41 -8.38 4.36
N GLY A 117 -3.15 -8.76 4.17
CA GLY A 117 -2.13 -8.68 5.22
C GLY A 117 -1.89 -7.26 5.71
N SER A 118 -1.80 -6.28 4.80
CA SER A 118 -1.68 -4.85 5.16
C SER A 118 -2.92 -4.33 5.89
N LEU A 119 -4.12 -4.71 5.46
CA LEU A 119 -5.36 -4.34 6.14
C LEU A 119 -5.41 -4.90 7.58
N ALA A 120 -5.01 -6.16 7.76
CA ALA A 120 -4.90 -6.77 9.08
C ALA A 120 -3.88 -6.07 9.98
N ASN A 121 -2.75 -5.63 9.42
CA ASN A 121 -1.76 -4.82 10.14
C ASN A 121 -2.32 -3.46 10.58
N CYS A 122 -3.15 -2.81 9.76
CA CYS A 122 -3.81 -1.56 10.15
C CYS A 122 -4.75 -1.79 11.33
N TYR A 123 -5.58 -2.84 11.29
CA TYR A 123 -6.48 -3.17 12.40
C TYR A 123 -5.72 -3.47 13.70
N ARG A 124 -4.57 -4.14 13.61
CA ARG A 124 -3.70 -4.36 14.77
C ARG A 124 -3.18 -3.05 15.36
N ALA A 125 -2.75 -2.12 14.49
CA ALA A 125 -2.17 -0.85 14.92
C ALA A 125 -3.18 0.06 15.66
N ILE A 126 -4.47 -0.02 15.31
CA ILE A 126 -5.55 0.70 16.01
C ILE A 126 -6.15 -0.09 17.19
N GLY A 127 -5.51 -1.19 17.62
CA GLY A 127 -5.97 -2.00 18.75
C GLY A 127 -7.17 -2.91 18.46
N ASN A 128 -7.69 -2.96 17.23
CA ASN A 128 -8.73 -3.92 16.84
C ASN A 128 -8.11 -5.31 16.55
N LEU A 129 -7.60 -5.94 17.60
CA LEU A 129 -6.86 -7.20 17.53
C LEU A 129 -7.73 -8.35 17.04
N GLU A 130 -9.02 -8.37 17.37
CA GLU A 130 -9.95 -9.41 16.93
C GLU A 130 -10.10 -9.41 15.40
N LYS A 131 -10.37 -8.25 14.78
CA LYS A 131 -10.50 -8.14 13.32
C LYS A 131 -9.16 -8.38 12.63
N SER A 132 -8.06 -7.92 13.21
CA SER A 132 -6.72 -8.22 12.71
C SER A 132 -6.45 -9.73 12.68
N LEU A 133 -6.73 -10.42 13.79
CA LEU A 133 -6.50 -11.85 13.93
C LEU A 133 -7.33 -12.65 12.94
N ARG A 134 -8.61 -12.31 12.76
CA ARG A 134 -9.47 -12.95 11.74
C ARG A 134 -8.86 -12.83 10.34
N LEU A 135 -8.49 -11.62 9.92
CA LEU A 135 -7.92 -11.37 8.60
C LEU A 135 -6.56 -12.06 8.40
N HIS A 136 -5.69 -12.06 9.41
CA HIS A 136 -4.40 -12.75 9.35
C HIS A 136 -4.57 -14.28 9.28
N ASN A 137 -5.51 -14.86 10.03
CA ASN A 137 -5.80 -16.29 9.97
C ASN A 137 -6.33 -16.71 8.60
N GLU A 138 -7.28 -15.95 8.05
CA GLU A 138 -7.78 -16.20 6.70
C GLU A 138 -6.65 -16.11 5.68
N ASN A 139 -5.81 -15.06 5.74
CA ASN A 139 -4.68 -14.89 4.85
C ASN A 139 -3.67 -16.05 4.92
N LEU A 140 -3.36 -16.51 6.14
CA LEU A 140 -2.50 -17.66 6.38
C LEU A 140 -3.10 -18.93 5.79
N ARG A 141 -4.41 -19.17 5.97
CA ARG A 141 -5.11 -20.32 5.41
C ARG A 141 -5.01 -20.35 3.89
N LEU A 142 -5.25 -19.20 3.24
CA LEU A 142 -5.17 -19.08 1.78
C LEU A 142 -3.73 -19.28 1.28
N ARG A 143 -2.73 -18.65 1.93
CA ARG A 143 -1.32 -18.81 1.55
C ARG A 143 -0.83 -20.25 1.70
N ARG A 144 -1.19 -20.93 2.79
CA ARG A 144 -0.88 -22.37 2.96
C ARG A 144 -1.45 -23.22 1.84
N ARG A 145 -2.69 -22.95 1.40
CA ARG A 145 -3.34 -23.70 0.31
C ARG A 145 -2.65 -23.50 -1.03
N VAL A 146 -2.17 -22.28 -1.32
CA VAL A 146 -1.64 -21.91 -2.64
C VAL A 146 -0.12 -22.12 -2.75
N LEU A 147 0.63 -21.73 -1.72
CA LEU A 147 2.10 -21.68 -1.72
C LEU A 147 2.73 -22.78 -0.87
N GLY A 148 1.94 -23.47 -0.03
CA GLY A 148 2.43 -24.44 0.93
C GLY A 148 2.98 -23.82 2.22
N SER A 149 3.26 -24.69 3.19
CA SER A 149 3.66 -24.28 4.56
C SER A 149 5.10 -23.78 4.69
N ARG A 150 5.98 -24.13 3.74
CA ARG A 150 7.41 -23.74 3.75
C ARG A 150 7.70 -22.45 2.98
N ASP A 151 6.72 -21.89 2.28
CA ASP A 151 6.86 -20.62 1.60
C ASP A 151 7.09 -19.46 2.59
N LEU A 152 7.99 -18.54 2.24
CA LEU A 152 8.38 -17.42 3.10
C LEU A 152 7.21 -16.49 3.41
N ASN A 153 6.28 -16.28 2.47
CA ASN A 153 5.08 -15.47 2.71
C ASN A 153 4.09 -16.18 3.63
N THR A 154 3.97 -17.50 3.52
CA THR A 154 3.18 -18.30 4.45
C THR A 154 3.74 -18.22 5.87
N ILE A 155 5.06 -18.36 6.03
CA ILE A 155 5.75 -18.24 7.33
C ILE A 155 5.56 -16.83 7.91
N ALA A 156 5.71 -15.79 7.10
CA ALA A 156 5.48 -14.42 7.54
C ALA A 156 4.02 -14.19 8.01
N SER A 157 3.02 -14.74 7.32
CA SER A 157 1.62 -14.66 7.77
C SER A 157 1.41 -15.41 9.09
N ALA A 158 2.03 -16.56 9.30
CA ALA A 158 1.95 -17.29 10.57
C ALA A 158 2.58 -16.50 11.72
N LYS A 159 3.71 -15.83 11.47
CA LYS A 159 4.33 -14.92 12.45
C LYS A 159 3.37 -13.77 12.82
N ASN A 160 2.70 -13.17 11.85
CA ASN A 160 1.72 -12.10 12.12
C ASN A 160 0.52 -12.57 12.96
N VAL A 161 0.02 -13.78 12.72
CA VAL A 161 -1.01 -14.41 13.58
C VAL A 161 -0.50 -14.52 15.02
N ASN A 162 0.70 -15.06 15.22
CA ASN A 162 1.27 -15.25 16.55
C ASN A 162 1.48 -13.92 17.29
N ILE A 163 1.98 -12.89 16.61
CA ILE A 163 2.13 -11.56 17.24
C ILE A 163 0.77 -11.02 17.65
N THR A 164 -0.25 -11.12 16.81
CA THR A 164 -1.58 -10.62 17.13
C THR A 164 -2.19 -11.35 18.33
N LYS A 165 -2.05 -12.68 18.38
CA LYS A 165 -2.49 -13.48 19.54
C LYS A 165 -1.76 -13.08 20.83
N HIS A 166 -0.45 -12.87 20.76
CA HIS A 166 0.33 -12.47 21.92
C HIS A 166 -0.13 -11.10 22.46
N LEU A 167 -0.38 -10.13 21.58
CA LEU A 167 -0.91 -8.82 21.98
C LEU A 167 -2.29 -8.93 22.64
N MET A 168 -3.15 -9.86 22.21
CA MET A 168 -4.43 -10.09 22.88
C MET A 168 -4.21 -10.61 24.30
N THR A 169 -3.34 -11.60 24.48
CA THR A 169 -3.06 -12.18 25.81
C THR A 169 -2.43 -11.20 26.79
N THR A 170 -1.64 -10.23 26.30
CA THR A 170 -1.02 -9.21 27.16
C THR A 170 -1.93 -8.04 27.48
N ASN A 171 -2.98 -7.81 26.69
CA ASN A 171 -3.95 -6.74 26.93
C ASN A 171 -5.10 -7.17 27.87
N ASP A 172 -5.26 -8.47 28.09
CA ASP A 172 -6.24 -9.06 29.01
C ASP A 172 -5.70 -9.20 30.45
N GLN A 173 -4.46 -8.74 30.72
CA GLN A 173 -3.80 -8.71 32.05
C GLN A 173 -3.65 -7.29 32.56
#